data_AF-A0A2A4NSY2-F1
#
_entry.id   AF-A0A2A4NSY2-F1
#
_cell.length_a   1.000
_cell.length_b   1.000
_cell.length_c   1.000
_cell.angle_alpha   90.00
_cell.angle_beta   90.00
_cell.angle_gamma   90.00
#
_symmetry.space_group_name_H-M   'P 1'
#
loop_
_entity.id
_entity.type
_entity.pdbx_description
1 polymer ?
#
loop_
_entity_poly.entity_id
_entity_poly.type
_entity_poly.pdbx_seq_one_letter_code
_entity_poly.pdbx_strand_id
1 'polypeptide(L)'
;MNTLNTTNPNNYQYTTKHLEIHILGGIKTNKLESLRVTISIQKLKQHNILRHSIDLYNDNQVEKFVRKVAERLEIGTSVVRSTLQELTHELENHRFLLLDKQAESNKAYYKELNATEEKEAIDFLKGKDLLKRTNELIGKSGVIGEVGNRLLMYLIFTSRKTNNPLHCISLGSSGVGKTHLQSKVGDLMPEEDKIEMTVLSANAFYYFNRTELQHKLILIEDLDGAESVLYPLRELQSKKRITKTVVHKDTQGTTKTIHLTVEGPVSVAGCTTQESIYEDNSNRNFLLYIDESTEQDIRIMNYQRAVSAGQVNENEQLEARELLQNVQRLLKPIKVVNPYAMGLSLPQSVFKPRRTNSHYLQFIEAITFYKQHQRKQHVNKETGKIFIETTVEDIQEANELIQEVLLRKSDSLNGACRSFFEMLKTYLKEQNQTVFTNAEIRRTLRINPSNQKRYMLQLQLAALVQRAKGDKRKGYVYEVLNYEDYETTNTQIRALLNTTLQQLEVQSSS
;
A
#
# COMPACT_ATOMS: atom_id res chain seq x y z
N MET A 1 43.30 -19.44 -24.97
CA MET A 1 42.19 -19.70 -24.04
C MET A 1 40.93 -19.84 -24.88
N ASN A 2 40.26 -20.98 -24.81
CA ASN A 2 38.96 -21.16 -25.43
C ASN A 2 37.94 -20.42 -24.54
N THR A 3 37.09 -19.58 -25.09
CA THR A 3 36.14 -18.76 -24.30
C THR A 3 34.71 -19.16 -24.62
N LEU A 4 33.89 -19.38 -23.59
CA LEU A 4 32.46 -19.61 -23.72
C LEU A 4 31.75 -18.31 -24.13
N ASN A 5 31.13 -18.30 -25.31
CA ASN A 5 30.30 -17.19 -25.78
C ASN A 5 28.86 -17.36 -25.31
N THR A 6 28.40 -16.47 -24.43
CA THR A 6 27.05 -16.50 -23.86
C THR A 6 26.15 -15.35 -24.31
N THR A 7 26.52 -14.65 -25.39
CA THR A 7 25.78 -13.50 -25.95
C THR A 7 24.33 -13.87 -26.29
N ASN A 8 24.08 -15.10 -26.75
CA ASN A 8 22.74 -15.61 -26.97
C ASN A 8 22.29 -16.48 -25.76
N PRO A 9 21.30 -16.04 -24.95
CA PRO A 9 20.85 -16.77 -23.77
C PRO A 9 20.28 -18.16 -24.07
N ASN A 10 19.84 -18.40 -25.31
CA ASN A 10 19.25 -19.66 -25.74
C ASN A 10 20.25 -20.60 -26.45
N ASN A 11 21.49 -20.15 -26.67
CA ASN A 11 22.52 -20.92 -27.36
C ASN A 11 23.93 -20.45 -26.97
N TYR A 12 24.53 -21.08 -25.97
CA TYR A 12 25.94 -20.79 -25.62
C TYR A 12 26.88 -21.56 -26.54
N GLN A 13 27.94 -20.90 -27.01
CA GLN A 13 28.87 -21.48 -27.97
C GLN A 13 30.24 -21.64 -27.31
N TYR A 14 30.83 -22.82 -27.44
CA TYR A 14 32.18 -23.13 -26.97
C TYR A 14 32.94 -23.83 -28.08
N THR A 15 33.96 -23.15 -28.60
CA THR A 15 34.76 -23.66 -29.72
C THR A 15 36.18 -23.91 -29.24
N THR A 16 36.67 -25.12 -29.48
CA THR A 16 38.05 -25.53 -29.21
C THR A 16 38.78 -25.77 -30.53
N LYS A 17 40.05 -26.21 -30.46
CA LYS A 17 40.83 -26.60 -31.64
C LYS A 17 40.21 -27.76 -32.46
N HIS A 18 39.37 -28.59 -31.86
CA HIS A 18 38.86 -29.82 -32.48
C HIS A 18 37.33 -29.89 -32.54
N LEU A 19 36.64 -29.26 -31.59
CA LEU A 19 35.21 -29.40 -31.37
C LEU A 19 34.53 -28.03 -31.33
N GLU A 20 33.34 -27.97 -31.92
CA GLU A 20 32.38 -26.89 -31.77
C GLU A 20 31.19 -27.41 -30.98
N ILE A 21 30.88 -26.73 -29.88
CA ILE A 21 29.87 -27.15 -28.91
C ILE A 21 28.86 -26.04 -28.69
N HIS A 22 27.59 -26.41 -28.67
CA HIS A 22 26.47 -25.55 -28.39
C HIS A 22 25.68 -26.07 -27.20
N ILE A 23 25.39 -25.20 -26.24
CA ILE A 23 24.46 -25.47 -25.14
C ILE A 23 23.11 -24.87 -25.49
N LEU A 24 22.17 -25.75 -25.86
CA LEU A 24 20.84 -25.36 -26.32
C LEU A 24 19.92 -25.10 -25.12
N GLY A 25 19.28 -23.93 -25.11
CA GLY A 25 18.36 -23.51 -24.04
C GLY A 25 19.04 -22.97 -22.78
N GLY A 26 20.35 -22.72 -22.83
CA GLY A 26 21.13 -22.18 -21.72
C GLY A 26 21.28 -23.12 -20.52
N ILE A 27 21.49 -22.54 -19.33
CA ILE A 27 21.62 -23.28 -18.06
C ILE A 27 20.56 -22.85 -17.06
N LYS A 28 20.14 -23.78 -16.18
CA LYS A 28 19.20 -23.48 -15.09
C LYS A 28 19.95 -23.04 -13.83
N THR A 29 19.42 -22.04 -13.13
CA THR A 29 20.00 -21.52 -11.87
C THR A 29 19.34 -22.07 -10.60
N ASN A 30 18.26 -22.85 -10.73
CA ASN A 30 17.43 -23.29 -9.60
C ASN A 30 17.88 -24.59 -8.89
N LYS A 31 18.78 -25.37 -9.48
CA LYS A 31 19.31 -26.63 -8.90
C LYS A 31 20.82 -26.68 -9.01
N LEU A 32 21.52 -26.23 -7.96
CA LEU A 32 22.98 -26.12 -7.96
C LEU A 32 23.70 -27.47 -7.97
N GLU A 33 23.06 -28.51 -7.40
CA GLU A 33 23.55 -29.88 -7.29
C GLU A 33 23.64 -30.67 -8.61
N SER A 34 23.12 -30.12 -9.71
CA SER A 34 23.15 -30.74 -11.04
C SER A 34 23.50 -29.71 -12.11
N LEU A 35 24.12 -30.12 -13.21
CA LEU A 35 24.36 -29.27 -14.36
C LEU A 35 23.80 -29.95 -15.62
N ARG A 36 22.47 -30.05 -15.66
CA ARG A 36 21.76 -30.66 -16.77
C ARG A 36 21.62 -29.70 -17.94
N VAL A 37 22.23 -30.07 -19.06
CA VAL A 37 22.27 -29.28 -20.29
C VAL A 37 21.92 -30.13 -21.51
N THR A 38 21.51 -29.49 -22.60
CA THR A 38 21.39 -30.12 -23.91
C THR A 38 22.57 -29.69 -24.75
N ILE A 39 23.51 -30.60 -24.97
CA ILE A 39 24.75 -30.35 -25.70
C ILE A 39 24.56 -30.76 -27.16
N SER A 40 24.90 -29.87 -28.08
CA SER A 40 25.07 -30.15 -29.50
C SER A 40 26.55 -30.01 -29.84
N ILE A 41 27.20 -31.11 -30.21
CA ILE A 41 28.65 -31.20 -30.42
C ILE A 41 28.97 -31.68 -31.83
N GLN A 42 29.92 -31.04 -32.49
CA GLN A 42 30.41 -31.42 -33.81
C GLN A 42 31.92 -31.20 -33.93
N LYS A 43 32.54 -31.86 -34.91
CA LYS A 43 33.93 -31.62 -35.28
C LYS A 43 34.00 -30.39 -36.18
N LEU A 44 35.03 -29.56 -36.01
CA LEU A 44 35.20 -28.37 -36.83
C LEU A 44 35.21 -28.71 -38.33
N LYS A 45 34.48 -27.91 -39.12
CA LYS A 45 34.36 -28.06 -40.58
C LYS A 45 33.69 -29.37 -41.04
N GLN A 46 33.06 -30.12 -40.13
CA GLN A 46 32.25 -31.29 -40.44
C GLN A 46 30.80 -31.08 -39.99
N HIS A 47 29.86 -31.68 -40.72
CA HIS A 47 28.42 -31.51 -40.48
C HIS A 47 27.79 -32.64 -39.64
N ASN A 48 28.60 -33.53 -39.05
CA ASN A 48 28.09 -34.59 -38.21
C ASN A 48 27.83 -34.05 -36.79
N ILE A 49 26.57 -33.79 -36.48
CA ILE A 49 26.13 -33.18 -35.22
C ILE A 49 25.57 -34.23 -34.29
N LEU A 50 26.10 -34.29 -33.06
CA LEU A 50 25.54 -35.09 -31.99
C LEU A 50 24.82 -34.21 -31.00
N ARG A 51 23.55 -34.54 -30.72
CA ARG A 51 22.75 -33.87 -29.69
C ARG A 51 22.46 -34.82 -28.54
N HIS A 52 22.68 -34.37 -27.31
CA HIS A 52 22.42 -35.18 -26.13
C HIS A 52 22.07 -34.31 -24.92
N SER A 53 21.07 -34.75 -24.14
CA SER A 53 20.82 -34.17 -22.82
C SER A 53 21.63 -34.95 -21.79
N ILE A 54 22.46 -34.25 -21.04
CA ILE A 54 23.39 -34.83 -20.07
C ILE A 54 23.43 -33.97 -18.81
N ASP A 55 23.59 -34.62 -17.66
CA ASP A 55 24.04 -33.95 -16.45
C ASP A 55 25.57 -34.00 -16.37
N LEU A 56 26.22 -32.84 -16.52
CA LEU A 56 27.69 -32.73 -16.54
C LEU A 56 28.33 -33.08 -15.19
N TYR A 57 27.57 -33.14 -14.10
CA TYR A 57 28.05 -33.59 -12.78
C TYR A 57 27.96 -35.10 -12.59
N ASN A 58 27.33 -35.82 -13.52
CA ASN A 58 27.21 -37.27 -13.45
C ASN A 58 28.32 -37.95 -14.26
N ASP A 59 29.40 -38.36 -13.58
CA ASP A 59 30.57 -38.99 -14.20
C ASP A 59 30.22 -40.17 -15.12
N ASN A 60 29.30 -41.05 -14.70
CA ASN A 60 28.85 -42.18 -15.51
C ASN A 60 28.18 -41.75 -16.83
N GLN A 61 27.42 -40.66 -16.83
CA GLN A 61 26.83 -40.11 -18.05
C GLN A 61 27.89 -39.45 -18.93
N VAL A 62 28.81 -38.70 -18.32
CA VAL A 62 29.91 -38.03 -19.01
C VAL A 62 30.80 -39.05 -19.71
N GLU A 63 31.19 -40.13 -19.05
CA GLU A 63 32.00 -41.20 -19.63
C GLU A 63 31.32 -41.89 -20.83
N LYS A 64 30.03 -42.20 -20.70
CA LYS A 64 29.25 -42.78 -21.81
C LYS A 64 29.17 -41.81 -23.00
N PHE A 65 29.00 -40.52 -22.72
CA PHE A 65 28.93 -39.49 -23.75
C PHE A 65 30.28 -39.27 -24.42
N VAL A 66 31.38 -39.23 -23.66
CA VAL A 66 32.76 -39.14 -24.18
C VAL A 66 33.04 -40.27 -25.17
N ARG A 67 32.74 -41.52 -24.81
CA ARG A 67 32.93 -42.68 -25.71
C ARG A 67 32.12 -42.54 -26.98
N LYS A 68 30.84 -42.15 -26.86
CA LYS A 68 29.93 -41.97 -28.00
C LYS A 68 30.37 -40.86 -28.96
N VAL A 69 30.86 -39.75 -28.43
CA VAL A 69 31.40 -38.63 -29.21
C VAL A 69 32.71 -39.02 -29.88
N ALA A 70 33.62 -39.67 -29.15
CA ALA A 70 34.91 -40.13 -29.67
C ALA A 70 34.75 -41.09 -30.86
N GLU A 71 33.83 -42.06 -30.74
CA GLU A 71 33.52 -43.02 -31.80
C GLU A 71 32.91 -42.35 -33.03
N ARG A 72 31.89 -41.51 -32.84
CA ARG A 72 31.11 -40.96 -33.96
C ARG A 72 31.75 -39.75 -34.65
N LEU A 73 32.59 -39.00 -33.95
CA LEU A 73 33.32 -37.85 -34.52
C LEU A 73 34.79 -38.17 -34.83
N GLU A 74 35.23 -39.41 -34.56
CA GLU A 74 36.60 -39.88 -34.78
C GLU A 74 37.62 -38.92 -34.13
N ILE A 75 37.44 -38.70 -32.82
CA ILE A 75 38.30 -37.84 -31.98
C ILE A 75 38.74 -38.64 -30.75
N GLY A 76 39.98 -38.44 -30.30
CA GLY A 76 40.50 -39.11 -29.11
C GLY A 76 39.65 -38.83 -27.86
N THR A 77 39.39 -39.87 -27.07
CA THR A 77 38.61 -39.78 -25.82
C THR A 77 39.18 -38.79 -24.82
N SER A 78 40.52 -38.68 -24.75
CA SER A 78 41.22 -37.70 -23.91
C SER A 78 40.89 -36.26 -24.29
N VAL A 79 40.82 -35.96 -25.59
CA VAL A 79 40.48 -34.64 -26.13
C VAL A 79 39.04 -34.27 -25.78
N VAL A 80 38.10 -35.20 -25.99
CA VAL A 80 36.68 -34.98 -25.66
C VAL A 80 36.51 -34.78 -24.15
N ARG A 81 37.15 -35.61 -23.32
CA ARG A 81 37.07 -35.50 -21.86
C ARG A 81 37.61 -34.16 -21.36
N SER A 82 38.82 -33.77 -21.78
CA SER A 82 39.40 -32.47 -21.43
C SER A 82 38.50 -31.31 -21.85
N THR A 83 37.94 -31.39 -23.06
CA THR A 83 37.03 -30.35 -23.59
C THR A 83 35.75 -30.24 -22.75
N LEU A 84 35.15 -31.36 -22.34
CA LEU A 84 33.95 -31.35 -21.49
C LEU A 84 34.24 -30.89 -20.06
N GLN A 85 35.44 -31.16 -19.53
CA GLN A 85 35.88 -30.64 -18.23
C GLN A 85 36.04 -29.12 -18.27
N GLU A 86 36.73 -28.59 -19.29
CA GLU A 86 36.87 -27.15 -19.49
C GLU A 86 35.51 -26.47 -19.70
N LEU A 87 34.63 -27.06 -20.53
CA LEU A 87 33.28 -26.55 -20.74
C LEU A 87 32.47 -26.52 -19.45
N THR A 88 32.56 -27.57 -18.62
CA THR A 88 31.89 -27.62 -17.32
C THR A 88 32.34 -26.46 -16.44
N HIS A 89 33.65 -26.22 -16.37
CA HIS A 89 34.21 -25.11 -15.60
C HIS A 89 33.73 -23.74 -16.10
N GLU A 90 33.72 -23.51 -17.41
CA GLU A 90 33.22 -22.26 -17.99
C GLU A 90 31.71 -22.05 -17.75
N LEU A 91 30.92 -23.12 -17.81
CA LEU A 91 29.49 -23.08 -17.49
C LEU A 91 29.23 -22.81 -16.01
N GLU A 92 30.07 -23.32 -15.11
CA GLU A 92 30.01 -23.00 -13.68
C GLU A 92 30.30 -21.53 -13.42
N ASN A 93 31.39 -20.99 -13.97
CA ASN A 93 31.75 -19.58 -13.87
C ASN A 93 30.61 -18.69 -14.39
N HIS A 94 30.04 -19.05 -15.54
CA HIS A 94 28.88 -18.33 -16.07
C HIS A 94 27.63 -18.47 -15.18
N ARG A 95 27.41 -19.64 -14.55
CA ARG A 95 26.29 -19.85 -13.62
C ARG A 95 26.42 -18.96 -12.38
N PHE A 96 27.63 -18.79 -11.85
CA PHE A 96 27.88 -17.86 -10.75
C PHE A 96 27.56 -16.42 -11.17
N LEU A 97 28.02 -15.98 -12.35
CA LEU A 97 27.68 -14.66 -12.88
C LEU A 97 26.17 -14.46 -13.08
N LEU A 98 25.42 -15.49 -13.50
CA LEU A 98 23.97 -15.42 -13.61
C LEU A 98 23.28 -15.34 -12.24
N LEU A 99 23.78 -16.06 -11.24
CA LEU A 99 23.28 -16.00 -9.86
C LEU A 99 23.56 -14.64 -9.23
N ASP A 100 24.74 -14.06 -9.45
CA ASP A 100 25.10 -12.73 -9.00
C ASP A 100 24.23 -11.67 -9.69
N LYS A 101 24.03 -11.78 -11.02
CA LYS A 101 23.10 -10.90 -11.75
C LYS A 101 21.66 -11.04 -11.27
N GLN A 102 21.20 -12.25 -10.96
CA GLN A 102 19.86 -12.47 -10.38
C GLN A 102 19.76 -11.90 -8.96
N ALA A 103 20.82 -12.02 -8.16
CA ALA A 103 20.87 -11.42 -6.84
C ALA A 103 20.90 -9.89 -6.91
N GLU A 104 21.64 -9.31 -7.86
CA GLU A 104 21.68 -7.86 -8.12
C GLU A 104 20.37 -7.35 -8.71
N SER A 105 19.74 -8.06 -9.65
CA SER A 105 18.43 -7.66 -10.20
C SER A 105 17.33 -7.75 -9.14
N ASN A 106 17.50 -8.63 -8.15
CA ASN A 106 16.58 -8.78 -7.03
C ASN A 106 16.94 -7.87 -5.84
N LYS A 107 18.03 -7.09 -5.89
CA LYS A 107 18.26 -6.05 -4.89
C LYS A 107 17.21 -4.96 -5.10
N ALA A 108 16.54 -4.60 -4.01
CA ALA A 108 15.65 -3.46 -4.01
C ALA A 108 16.43 -2.22 -4.46
N TYR A 109 16.00 -1.59 -5.56
CA TYR A 109 16.53 -0.32 -6.00
C TYR A 109 16.19 0.73 -4.94
N TYR A 110 17.19 1.48 -4.49
CA TYR A 110 17.00 2.64 -3.61
C TYR A 110 17.59 3.85 -4.33
N LYS A 111 16.78 4.91 -4.50
CA LYS A 111 17.29 6.16 -5.06
C LYS A 111 18.14 6.86 -4.00
N GLU A 112 19.43 7.03 -4.27
CA GLU A 112 20.28 7.93 -3.49
C GLU A 112 20.01 9.38 -3.93
N LEU A 113 19.71 10.25 -2.98
CA LEU A 113 19.48 11.67 -3.24
C LEU A 113 20.81 12.37 -3.51
N ASN A 114 20.83 13.25 -4.49
CA ASN A 114 21.96 14.17 -4.66
C ASN A 114 21.88 15.32 -3.62
N ALA A 115 22.98 16.06 -3.46
CA ALA A 115 23.08 17.12 -2.46
C ALA A 115 22.06 18.26 -2.66
N THR A 116 21.65 18.53 -3.90
CA THR A 116 20.64 19.55 -4.20
C THR A 116 19.23 19.10 -3.81
N GLU A 117 18.85 17.87 -4.16
CA GLU A 117 17.57 17.24 -3.80
C GLU A 117 17.43 17.09 -2.28
N GLU A 118 18.51 16.64 -1.62
CA GLU A 118 18.53 16.52 -0.16
C GLU A 118 18.35 17.89 0.50
N LYS A 119 19.09 18.91 0.05
CA LYS A 119 18.96 20.26 0.61
C LYS A 119 17.54 20.82 0.43
N GLU A 120 16.98 20.72 -0.77
CA GLU A 120 15.62 21.20 -1.06
C GLU A 120 14.57 20.52 -0.18
N ALA A 121 14.63 19.19 -0.05
CA ALA A 121 13.68 18.43 0.75
C ALA A 121 13.87 18.69 2.26
N ILE A 122 15.11 18.89 2.75
CA ILE A 122 15.37 19.31 4.14
C ILE A 122 14.81 20.72 4.41
N ASP A 123 15.05 21.67 3.50
CA ASP A 123 14.56 23.04 3.62
C ASP A 123 13.02 23.06 3.60
N PHE A 124 12.40 22.19 2.79
CA PHE A 124 10.96 21.98 2.82
C PHE A 124 10.48 21.50 4.20
N LEU A 125 11.08 20.42 4.73
CA LEU A 125 10.73 19.80 6.01
C LEU A 125 10.95 20.74 7.21
N LYS A 126 11.91 21.66 7.16
CA LYS A 126 12.20 22.62 8.25
C LYS A 126 11.30 23.85 8.24
N GLY A 127 10.67 24.17 7.11
CA GLY A 127 9.86 25.38 7.00
C GLY A 127 8.56 25.32 7.81
N LYS A 128 8.06 26.48 8.23
CA LYS A 128 6.80 26.62 8.99
C LYS A 128 5.58 26.12 8.20
N ASP A 129 4.48 25.86 8.90
CA ASP A 129 3.20 25.42 8.33
C ASP A 129 3.35 24.20 7.41
N LEU A 130 4.14 23.21 7.85
CA LEU A 130 4.56 22.08 7.01
C LEU A 130 3.36 21.36 6.39
N LEU A 131 2.34 21.02 7.18
CA LEU A 131 1.18 20.28 6.68
C LEU A 131 0.40 21.06 5.61
N LYS A 132 0.26 22.38 5.78
CA LYS A 132 -0.38 23.25 4.79
C LYS A 132 0.41 23.26 3.48
N ARG A 133 1.73 23.46 3.56
CA ARG A 133 2.63 23.46 2.38
C ARG A 133 2.65 22.09 1.69
N THR A 134 2.64 21.01 2.47
CA THR A 134 2.52 19.64 1.96
C THR A 134 1.20 19.47 1.23
N ASN A 135 0.09 19.93 1.79
CA ASN A 135 -1.22 19.83 1.17
C ASN A 135 -1.31 20.63 -0.14
N GLU A 136 -0.75 21.84 -0.17
CA GLU A 136 -0.62 22.64 -1.39
C GLU A 136 0.22 21.92 -2.46
N LEU A 137 1.33 21.30 -2.05
CA LEU A 137 2.21 20.55 -2.96
C LEU A 137 1.56 19.27 -3.49
N ILE A 138 0.79 18.55 -2.67
CA ILE A 138 -0.06 17.41 -3.09
C ILE A 138 -1.09 17.89 -4.14
N GLY A 139 -1.64 19.10 -3.98
CA GLY A 139 -2.52 19.68 -4.99
C GLY A 139 -1.80 19.96 -6.31
N LYS A 140 -0.59 20.51 -6.24
CA LYS A 140 0.26 20.80 -7.41
C LYS A 140 0.70 19.54 -8.15
N SER A 141 0.89 18.42 -7.45
CA SER A 141 1.21 17.13 -8.07
C SER A 141 0.03 16.47 -8.80
N GLY A 142 -1.13 17.15 -8.88
CA GLY A 142 -2.29 16.70 -9.66
C GLY A 142 -3.38 15.98 -8.86
N VAL A 143 -3.32 15.97 -7.52
CA VAL A 143 -4.41 15.45 -6.68
C VAL A 143 -5.43 16.56 -6.43
N ILE A 144 -6.51 16.61 -7.22
CA ILE A 144 -7.49 17.71 -7.16
C ILE A 144 -8.60 17.45 -6.15
N GLY A 145 -8.93 18.48 -5.36
CA GLY A 145 -9.96 18.41 -4.32
C GLY A 145 -9.55 17.49 -3.18
N GLU A 146 -10.51 16.87 -2.49
CA GLU A 146 -10.23 15.93 -1.38
C GLU A 146 -9.24 16.49 -0.34
N VAL A 147 -9.32 17.80 -0.06
CA VAL A 147 -8.24 18.56 0.60
C VAL A 147 -7.87 17.98 1.97
N GLY A 148 -8.86 17.56 2.75
CA GLY A 148 -8.64 16.87 4.03
C GLY A 148 -8.15 15.43 3.82
N ASN A 149 -8.88 14.65 3.02
CA ASN A 149 -8.60 13.22 2.79
C ASN A 149 -7.23 12.96 2.18
N ARG A 150 -6.76 13.77 1.22
CA ARG A 150 -5.45 13.58 0.57
C ARG A 150 -4.29 13.81 1.54
N LEU A 151 -4.39 14.81 2.41
CA LEU A 151 -3.37 15.07 3.44
C LEU A 151 -3.39 13.99 4.53
N LEU A 152 -4.58 13.62 5.00
CA LEU A 152 -4.76 12.55 5.97
C LEU A 152 -4.18 11.23 5.44
N MET A 153 -4.50 10.88 4.19
CA MET A 153 -3.97 9.68 3.52
C MET A 153 -2.45 9.73 3.38
N TYR A 154 -1.88 10.87 2.97
CA TYR A 154 -0.43 11.05 2.86
C TYR A 154 0.28 10.83 4.21
N LEU A 155 -0.27 11.36 5.31
CA LEU A 155 0.28 11.17 6.66
C LEU A 155 0.16 9.71 7.13
N ILE A 156 -0.96 9.05 6.81
CA ILE A 156 -1.14 7.61 7.08
C ILE A 156 -0.10 6.80 6.31
N PHE A 157 0.17 7.10 5.04
CA PHE A 157 1.19 6.40 4.25
C PHE A 157 2.61 6.65 4.76
N THR A 158 2.86 7.86 5.26
CA THR A 158 4.12 8.24 5.90
C THR A 158 4.39 7.41 7.15
N SER A 159 3.34 7.06 7.91
CA SER A 159 3.46 6.30 9.15
C SER A 159 4.06 4.89 8.97
N ARG A 160 4.20 4.36 7.74
CA ARG A 160 4.87 3.08 7.43
C ARG A 160 6.29 2.99 8.01
N LYS A 161 6.97 4.13 8.15
CA LYS A 161 8.32 4.26 8.73
C LYS A 161 8.35 4.28 10.26
N THR A 162 7.18 4.29 10.90
CA THR A 162 7.05 4.26 12.36
C THR A 162 6.92 2.82 12.88
N ASN A 163 7.01 2.65 14.20
CA ASN A 163 6.80 1.35 14.82
C ASN A 163 5.36 0.87 14.77
N ASN A 164 4.38 1.79 14.73
CA ASN A 164 2.95 1.48 14.72
C ASN A 164 2.30 2.22 13.54
N PRO A 165 2.47 1.73 12.30
CA PRO A 165 1.84 2.37 11.16
C PRO A 165 0.33 2.37 11.26
N LEU A 166 -0.24 3.38 10.65
CA LEU A 166 -1.67 3.54 10.42
C LEU A 166 -2.05 2.91 9.10
N HIS A 167 -3.35 2.62 8.99
CA HIS A 167 -3.95 2.01 7.81
C HIS A 167 -5.23 2.76 7.46
N CYS A 168 -5.60 2.81 6.19
CA CYS A 168 -6.83 3.47 5.76
C CYS A 168 -7.62 2.63 4.75
N ILE A 169 -8.92 2.89 4.71
CA ILE A 169 -9.83 2.33 3.72
C ILE A 169 -10.64 3.47 3.14
N SER A 170 -10.58 3.61 1.82
CA SER A 170 -11.41 4.57 1.07
C SER A 170 -12.77 3.95 0.74
N LEU A 171 -13.83 4.64 1.17
CA LEU A 171 -15.24 4.28 1.01
C LEU A 171 -15.94 5.27 0.09
N GLY A 172 -16.85 4.76 -0.72
CA GLY A 172 -17.61 5.57 -1.69
C GLY A 172 -18.23 4.71 -2.77
N SER A 173 -19.16 5.29 -3.50
CA SER A 173 -19.87 4.64 -4.61
C SER A 173 -18.92 4.26 -5.76
N SER A 174 -19.31 3.32 -6.63
CA SER A 174 -18.47 3.00 -7.79
C SER A 174 -18.32 4.23 -8.70
N GLY A 175 -17.11 4.48 -9.22
CA GLY A 175 -16.84 5.59 -10.15
C GLY A 175 -16.53 6.95 -9.51
N VAL A 176 -16.63 7.12 -8.19
CA VAL A 176 -16.42 8.43 -7.52
C VAL A 176 -14.94 8.79 -7.29
N GLY A 177 -13.99 8.02 -7.82
CA GLY A 177 -12.56 8.36 -7.73
C GLY A 177 -11.80 7.82 -6.51
N LYS A 178 -12.33 6.84 -5.76
CA LYS A 178 -11.62 6.16 -4.65
C LYS A 178 -10.21 5.70 -5.02
N THR A 179 -10.12 4.85 -6.05
CA THR A 179 -8.86 4.28 -6.54
C THR A 179 -7.94 5.37 -7.09
N HIS A 180 -8.52 6.42 -7.69
CA HIS A 180 -7.76 7.56 -8.19
C HIS A 180 -7.09 8.34 -7.05
N LEU A 181 -7.81 8.67 -5.98
CA LEU A 181 -7.23 9.34 -4.80
C LEU A 181 -6.10 8.48 -4.21
N GLN A 182 -6.36 7.20 -3.96
CA GLN A 182 -5.38 6.28 -3.38
C GLN A 182 -4.13 6.14 -4.24
N SER A 183 -4.29 5.93 -5.55
CA SER A 183 -3.18 5.79 -6.50
C SER A 183 -2.36 7.09 -6.60
N LYS A 184 -3.02 8.25 -6.74
CA LYS A 184 -2.31 9.52 -6.89
C LYS A 184 -1.60 9.97 -5.62
N VAL A 185 -2.13 9.68 -4.43
CA VAL A 185 -1.39 9.91 -3.17
C VAL A 185 -0.29 8.86 -2.98
N GLY A 186 -0.53 7.62 -3.43
CA GLY A 186 0.45 6.55 -3.45
C GLY A 186 1.68 6.87 -4.32
N ASP A 187 1.48 7.54 -5.45
CA ASP A 187 2.53 8.06 -6.34
C ASP A 187 3.48 9.05 -5.67
N LEU A 188 3.06 9.68 -4.56
CA LEU A 188 3.88 10.61 -3.78
C LEU A 188 4.81 9.88 -2.81
N MET A 189 4.65 8.56 -2.67
CA MET A 189 5.58 7.70 -1.96
C MET A 189 6.69 7.23 -2.92
N PRO A 190 7.91 7.00 -2.41
CA PRO A 190 8.99 6.40 -3.20
C PRO A 190 8.55 5.05 -3.79
N GLU A 191 8.82 4.82 -5.07
CA GLU A 191 8.48 3.57 -5.78
C GLU A 191 9.05 2.35 -5.05
N GLU A 192 10.26 2.48 -4.52
CA GLU A 192 10.91 1.44 -3.74
C GLU A 192 10.17 1.09 -2.45
N ASP A 193 9.35 2.00 -1.90
CA ASP A 193 8.64 1.86 -0.64
C ASP A 193 7.17 1.46 -0.79
N LYS A 194 6.67 1.26 -2.01
CA LYS A 194 5.28 0.87 -2.26
C LYS A 194 5.17 -0.48 -2.98
N ILE A 195 4.07 -1.17 -2.71
CA ILE A 195 3.67 -2.40 -3.37
C ILE A 195 2.21 -2.23 -3.79
N GLU A 196 1.98 -2.15 -5.09
CA GLU A 196 0.64 -2.07 -5.67
C GLU A 196 0.18 -3.47 -6.06
N MET A 197 -0.98 -3.87 -5.55
CA MET A 197 -1.55 -5.20 -5.77
C MET A 197 -2.95 -5.07 -6.38
N THR A 198 -3.09 -5.57 -7.61
CA THR A 198 -4.38 -5.70 -8.29
C THR A 198 -5.09 -6.99 -7.90
N VAL A 199 -4.37 -8.12 -7.95
CA VAL A 199 -4.85 -9.44 -7.52
C VAL A 199 -3.71 -10.20 -6.87
N LEU A 200 -3.89 -10.65 -5.62
CA LEU A 200 -2.91 -11.48 -4.94
C LEU A 200 -3.59 -12.71 -4.32
N SER A 201 -2.94 -13.87 -4.42
CA SER A 201 -3.35 -15.02 -3.62
C SER A 201 -2.93 -14.79 -2.16
N ALA A 202 -3.79 -15.15 -1.20
CA ALA A 202 -3.47 -15.07 0.23
C ALA A 202 -2.14 -15.78 0.60
N ASN A 203 -1.77 -16.80 -0.16
CA ASN A 203 -0.54 -17.56 0.06
C ASN A 203 0.73 -16.80 -0.34
N ALA A 204 0.66 -15.88 -1.31
CA ALA A 204 1.83 -15.16 -1.78
C ALA A 204 2.49 -14.32 -0.68
N PHE A 205 1.70 -13.80 0.27
CA PHE A 205 2.22 -13.05 1.42
C PHE A 205 3.27 -13.79 2.25
N TYR A 206 3.22 -15.13 2.29
CA TYR A 206 4.16 -15.93 3.07
C TYR A 206 5.45 -16.24 2.33
N TYR A 207 5.53 -15.96 1.02
CA TYR A 207 6.71 -16.26 0.20
C TYR A 207 7.57 -15.03 -0.09
N PHE A 208 7.18 -13.84 0.38
CA PHE A 208 8.07 -12.69 0.44
C PHE A 208 9.29 -13.01 1.32
N ASN A 209 10.42 -12.36 1.04
CA ASN A 209 11.57 -12.46 1.92
C ASN A 209 11.23 -11.88 3.30
N ARG A 210 11.92 -12.36 4.34
CA ARG A 210 11.59 -12.05 5.74
C ARG A 210 11.37 -10.56 6.03
N THR A 211 12.18 -9.68 5.45
CA THR A 211 12.13 -8.23 5.69
C THR A 211 11.58 -7.43 4.51
N GLU A 212 11.10 -8.09 3.46
CA GLU A 212 10.74 -7.43 2.20
C GLU A 212 9.59 -6.43 2.35
N LEU A 213 8.64 -6.73 3.24
CA LEU A 213 7.49 -5.88 3.52
C LEU A 213 7.79 -4.80 4.58
N GLN A 214 8.98 -4.77 5.18
CA GLN A 214 9.27 -3.77 6.22
C GLN A 214 9.26 -2.36 5.65
N HIS A 215 8.52 -1.48 6.33
CA HIS A 215 8.33 -0.08 5.97
C HIS A 215 7.72 0.13 4.57
N LYS A 216 7.04 -0.88 4.02
CA LYS A 216 6.33 -0.76 2.75
C LYS A 216 4.89 -0.30 2.92
N LEU A 217 4.41 0.45 1.95
CA LEU A 217 3.01 0.77 1.74
C LEU A 217 2.40 -0.27 0.80
N ILE A 218 1.39 -1.00 1.26
CA ILE A 218 0.64 -1.96 0.44
C ILE A 218 -0.65 -1.28 -0.01
N LEU A 219 -0.78 -1.07 -1.32
CA LEU A 219 -1.96 -0.48 -1.96
C LEU A 219 -2.80 -1.58 -2.60
N ILE A 220 -4.06 -1.66 -2.21
CA ILE A 220 -5.02 -2.63 -2.74
C ILE A 220 -6.11 -1.86 -3.47
N GLU A 221 -6.24 -2.09 -4.77
CA GLU A 221 -7.18 -1.31 -5.59
C GLU A 221 -8.64 -1.63 -5.29
N ASP A 222 -8.94 -2.91 -5.03
CA ASP A 222 -10.29 -3.37 -4.70
C ASP A 222 -10.25 -4.46 -3.62
N LEU A 223 -10.72 -4.12 -2.42
CA LEU A 223 -10.86 -5.06 -1.31
C LEU A 223 -12.01 -6.05 -1.53
N ASP A 224 -13.02 -5.70 -2.34
CA ASP A 224 -14.20 -6.54 -2.55
C ASP A 224 -13.83 -7.81 -3.34
N GLY A 225 -12.84 -7.72 -4.24
CA GLY A 225 -12.25 -8.85 -4.96
C GLY A 225 -11.13 -9.58 -4.21
N ALA A 226 -10.66 -9.04 -3.07
CA ALA A 226 -9.46 -9.51 -2.36
C ALA A 226 -9.76 -10.09 -0.96
N GLU A 227 -10.98 -10.59 -0.71
CA GLU A 227 -11.39 -11.07 0.62
C GLU A 227 -10.41 -12.10 1.24
N SER A 228 -9.87 -13.01 0.42
CA SER A 228 -8.94 -14.04 0.87
C SER A 228 -7.64 -13.47 1.47
N VAL A 229 -7.26 -12.25 1.07
CA VAL A 229 -6.04 -11.56 1.50
C VAL A 229 -6.23 -10.81 2.82
N LEU A 230 -7.47 -10.54 3.24
CA LEU A 230 -7.76 -9.76 4.44
C LEU A 230 -7.19 -10.39 5.71
N TYR A 231 -7.12 -11.72 5.81
CA TYR A 231 -6.59 -12.39 7.00
C TYR A 231 -5.08 -12.15 7.19
N PRO A 232 -4.19 -12.47 6.22
CA PRO A 232 -2.77 -12.11 6.31
C PRO A 232 -2.52 -10.63 6.61
N LEU A 233 -3.31 -9.72 6.00
CA LEU A 233 -3.19 -8.29 6.26
C LEU A 233 -3.53 -7.94 7.70
N ARG A 234 -4.64 -8.43 8.26
CA ARG A 234 -5.01 -8.19 9.67
C ARG A 234 -3.91 -8.59 10.64
N GLU A 235 -3.26 -9.73 10.38
CA GLU A 235 -2.16 -10.23 11.19
C GLU A 235 -0.90 -9.35 11.04
N LEU A 236 -0.57 -8.89 9.84
CA LEU A 236 0.49 -7.90 9.63
C LEU A 236 0.19 -6.57 10.33
N GLN A 237 -1.03 -6.05 10.25
CA GLN A 237 -1.46 -4.82 10.92
C GLN A 237 -1.34 -4.94 12.45
N SER A 238 -1.77 -6.08 13.01
CA SER A 238 -1.88 -6.24 14.47
C SER A 238 -0.57 -6.73 15.11
N LYS A 239 0.11 -7.69 14.49
CA LYS A 239 1.30 -8.37 15.05
C LYS A 239 2.61 -7.95 14.38
N LYS A 240 2.55 -7.21 13.26
CA LYS A 240 3.73 -6.79 12.48
C LYS A 240 4.56 -7.95 11.95
N ARG A 241 3.98 -9.15 11.90
CA ARG A 241 4.58 -10.34 11.32
C ARG A 241 3.52 -11.39 11.01
N ILE A 242 3.77 -12.20 10.00
CA ILE A 242 2.99 -13.39 9.67
C ILE A 242 3.93 -14.58 9.55
N THR A 243 3.44 -15.75 9.95
CA THR A 243 4.19 -16.99 9.86
C THR A 243 3.29 -18.08 9.28
N LYS A 244 3.83 -18.86 8.36
CA LYS A 244 3.17 -20.05 7.84
C LYS A 244 4.12 -21.24 7.88
N THR A 245 3.63 -22.32 8.44
CA THR A 245 4.33 -23.59 8.48
C THR A 245 3.97 -24.39 7.23
N VAL A 246 4.96 -24.73 6.41
CA VAL A 246 4.77 -25.57 5.23
C VAL A 246 5.69 -26.77 5.28
N VAL A 247 5.23 -27.87 4.67
CA VAL A 247 6.04 -29.08 4.55
C VAL A 247 6.83 -28.98 3.25
N HIS A 248 8.16 -28.97 3.37
CA HIS A 248 9.09 -28.98 2.26
C HIS A 248 9.68 -30.38 2.11
N LYS A 249 9.55 -30.99 0.94
CA LYS A 249 10.23 -32.26 0.64
C LYS A 249 11.65 -31.95 0.19
N ASP A 250 12.61 -32.42 0.95
CA ASP A 250 14.02 -32.36 0.58
C ASP A 250 14.29 -33.27 -0.64
N THR A 251 15.41 -33.08 -1.32
CA THR A 251 15.80 -33.83 -2.52
C THR A 251 15.93 -35.35 -2.26
N GLN A 252 16.11 -35.74 -0.99
CA GLN A 252 16.16 -37.13 -0.52
C GLN A 252 14.77 -37.74 -0.21
N GLY A 253 13.67 -37.00 -0.46
CA GLY A 253 12.30 -37.48 -0.20
C GLY A 253 11.82 -37.33 1.25
N THR A 254 12.69 -36.87 2.15
CA THR A 254 12.35 -36.59 3.55
C THR A 254 11.53 -35.30 3.66
N THR A 255 10.40 -35.36 4.37
CA THR A 255 9.58 -34.18 4.67
C THR A 255 10.18 -33.40 5.83
N LYS A 256 10.59 -32.15 5.59
CA LYS A 256 11.00 -31.19 6.62
C LYS A 256 9.93 -30.11 6.75
N THR A 257 9.64 -29.74 7.99
CA THR A 257 8.74 -28.63 8.28
C THR A 257 9.55 -27.33 8.27
N ILE A 258 9.17 -26.37 7.42
CA ILE A 258 9.79 -25.04 7.36
C ILE A 258 8.79 -23.98 7.79
N HIS A 259 9.28 -22.95 8.51
CA HIS A 259 8.48 -21.80 8.92
C HIS A 259 8.82 -20.61 8.03
N LEU A 260 7.90 -20.27 7.13
CA LEU A 260 7.99 -19.05 6.35
C LEU A 260 7.53 -17.89 7.23
N THR A 261 8.42 -16.93 7.51
CA THR A 261 8.12 -15.77 8.35
C THR A 261 8.38 -14.50 7.56
N VAL A 262 7.41 -13.61 7.54
CA VAL A 262 7.50 -12.28 6.92
C VAL A 262 7.18 -11.24 7.97
N GLU A 263 8.04 -10.23 8.06
CA GLU A 263 8.00 -9.17 9.05
C GLU A 263 7.54 -7.86 8.40
N GLY A 264 6.67 -7.16 9.10
CA GLY A 264 6.43 -5.73 8.92
C GLY A 264 7.38 -4.91 9.82
N PRO A 265 7.08 -3.64 10.08
CA PRO A 265 5.76 -3.01 9.98
C PRO A 265 5.41 -2.57 8.54
N VAL A 266 4.12 -2.59 8.20
CA VAL A 266 3.57 -2.16 6.90
C VAL A 266 2.52 -1.08 7.11
N SER A 267 2.30 -0.19 6.15
CA SER A 267 1.06 0.58 6.04
C SER A 267 0.19 -0.07 4.96
N VAL A 268 -1.13 -0.11 5.15
CA VAL A 268 -2.05 -0.79 4.25
C VAL A 268 -3.15 0.18 3.89
N ALA A 269 -3.42 0.30 2.59
CA ALA A 269 -4.51 1.10 2.06
C ALA A 269 -5.36 0.23 1.12
N GLY A 270 -6.67 0.38 1.18
CA GLY A 270 -7.56 -0.27 0.23
C GLY A 270 -8.80 0.54 -0.11
N CYS A 271 -9.37 0.29 -1.28
CA CYS A 271 -10.67 0.84 -1.64
C CYS A 271 -11.75 -0.25 -1.57
N THR A 272 -12.98 0.15 -1.26
CA THR A 272 -14.16 -0.75 -1.26
C THR A 272 -15.43 0.04 -1.54
N THR A 273 -16.43 -0.65 -2.08
CA THR A 273 -17.79 -0.12 -2.18
C THR A 273 -18.67 -0.53 -1.00
N GLN A 274 -18.22 -1.49 -0.20
CA GLN A 274 -18.95 -2.04 0.92
C GLN A 274 -18.60 -1.28 2.19
N GLU A 275 -19.55 -0.48 2.69
CA GLU A 275 -19.40 0.12 4.03
C GLU A 275 -19.43 -0.93 5.14
N SER A 276 -20.01 -2.10 4.86
CA SER A 276 -20.02 -3.26 5.75
C SER A 276 -18.82 -4.17 5.51
N ILE A 277 -17.59 -3.64 5.46
CA ILE A 277 -16.44 -4.51 5.70
C ILE A 277 -16.55 -5.01 7.14
N TYR A 278 -16.39 -6.31 7.34
CA TYR A 278 -16.37 -6.98 8.65
C TYR A 278 -15.86 -6.04 9.74
N GLU A 279 -16.64 -5.88 10.82
CA GLU A 279 -16.39 -4.95 11.94
C GLU A 279 -14.94 -5.02 12.47
N ASP A 280 -14.29 -6.16 12.30
CA ASP A 280 -12.87 -6.33 12.60
C ASP A 280 -11.92 -5.44 11.78
N ASN A 281 -12.15 -5.26 10.49
CA ASN A 281 -11.29 -4.45 9.63
C ASN A 281 -11.57 -2.96 9.80
N SER A 282 -12.84 -2.53 9.77
CA SER A 282 -13.20 -1.10 9.85
C SER A 282 -12.66 -0.43 11.12
N ASN A 283 -12.52 -1.20 12.19
CA ASN A 283 -11.96 -0.75 13.45
C ASN A 283 -10.43 -0.70 13.53
N ARG A 284 -9.70 -1.28 12.56
CA ARG A 284 -8.23 -1.24 12.43
C ARG A 284 -7.74 -0.21 11.41
N ASN A 285 -8.67 0.44 10.72
CA ASN A 285 -8.39 1.38 9.65
C ASN A 285 -9.06 2.72 9.92
N PHE A 286 -8.47 3.78 9.38
CA PHE A 286 -9.13 5.06 9.17
C PHE A 286 -10.08 4.91 7.98
N LEU A 287 -11.35 5.25 8.18
CA LEU A 287 -12.36 5.21 7.13
C LEU A 287 -12.39 6.58 6.47
N LEU A 288 -11.98 6.64 5.20
CA LEU A 288 -11.96 7.85 4.39
C LEU A 288 -13.17 7.82 3.47
N TYR A 289 -14.13 8.69 3.71
CA TYR A 289 -15.30 8.82 2.84
C TYR A 289 -14.96 9.81 1.74
N ILE A 290 -15.05 9.36 0.49
CA ILE A 290 -14.83 10.23 -0.67
C ILE A 290 -15.93 11.27 -0.76
N ASP A 291 -15.55 12.48 -1.13
CA ASP A 291 -16.45 13.60 -1.33
C ASP A 291 -17.22 13.41 -2.65
N GLU A 292 -18.51 13.06 -2.52
CA GLU A 292 -19.44 12.89 -3.63
C GLU A 292 -20.25 14.19 -3.91
N SER A 293 -19.75 15.36 -3.46
CA SER A 293 -20.44 16.63 -3.69
C SER A 293 -20.35 17.10 -5.16
N THR A 294 -21.35 17.89 -5.56
CA THR A 294 -21.39 18.50 -6.89
C THR A 294 -20.26 19.50 -7.10
N GLU A 295 -19.82 20.21 -6.06
CA GLU A 295 -18.68 21.13 -6.14
C GLU A 295 -17.38 20.38 -6.42
N GLN A 296 -17.20 19.20 -5.81
CA GLN A 296 -16.05 18.36 -6.03
C GLN A 296 -16.04 17.80 -7.46
N ASP A 297 -17.18 17.33 -7.96
CA ASP A 297 -17.34 16.91 -9.36
C ASP A 297 -16.97 18.03 -10.34
N ILE A 298 -17.46 19.26 -10.11
CA ILE A 298 -17.14 20.43 -10.95
C ILE A 298 -15.64 20.70 -10.95
N ARG A 299 -14.97 20.63 -9.79
CA ARG A 299 -13.51 20.83 -9.70
C ARG A 299 -12.75 19.78 -10.50
N ILE A 300 -13.13 18.51 -10.39
CA ILE A 300 -12.51 17.40 -11.12
C ILE A 300 -12.71 17.59 -12.64
N MET A 301 -13.94 17.88 -13.08
CA MET A 301 -14.25 18.10 -14.49
C MET A 301 -13.54 19.33 -15.07
N ASN A 302 -13.42 20.41 -14.30
CA ASN A 302 -12.65 21.59 -14.70
C ASN A 302 -11.18 21.24 -14.91
N TYR A 303 -10.60 20.47 -14.00
CA TYR A 303 -9.22 20.04 -14.13
C TYR A 303 -9.00 19.11 -15.33
N GLN A 304 -9.86 18.11 -15.54
CA GLN A 304 -9.78 17.24 -16.71
C GLN A 304 -9.85 18.03 -18.02
N ARG A 305 -10.72 19.06 -18.08
CA ARG A 305 -10.77 20.00 -19.21
C ARG A 305 -9.49 20.81 -19.36
N ALA A 306 -8.92 21.31 -18.26
CA ALA A 306 -7.67 22.07 -18.28
C ALA A 306 -6.48 21.22 -18.76
N VAL A 307 -6.39 19.95 -18.32
CA VAL A 307 -5.39 18.98 -18.81
C VAL A 307 -5.57 18.76 -20.32
N SER A 308 -6.79 18.46 -20.76
CA SER A 308 -7.07 18.25 -22.19
C SER A 308 -6.84 19.51 -23.04
N ALA A 309 -6.93 20.70 -22.44
CA ALA A 309 -6.67 21.98 -23.09
C ALA A 309 -5.18 22.38 -23.07
N GLY A 310 -4.29 21.57 -22.48
CA GLY A 310 -2.87 21.89 -22.33
C GLY A 310 -2.57 23.05 -21.38
N GLN A 311 -3.50 23.37 -20.48
CA GLN A 311 -3.37 24.47 -19.51
C GLN A 311 -2.65 24.05 -18.22
N VAL A 312 -2.35 22.75 -18.07
CA VAL A 312 -1.67 22.19 -16.90
C VAL A 312 -0.22 21.93 -17.25
N ASN A 313 0.69 22.42 -16.41
CA ASN A 313 2.12 22.20 -16.58
C ASN A 313 2.52 20.85 -15.99
N GLU A 314 2.68 19.83 -16.84
CA GLU A 314 3.06 18.47 -16.41
C GLU A 314 4.41 18.43 -15.69
N ASN A 315 5.36 19.29 -16.08
CA ASN A 315 6.68 19.36 -15.44
C ASN A 315 6.56 19.81 -13.98
N GLU A 316 5.74 20.82 -13.70
CA GLU A 316 5.49 21.27 -12.32
C GLU A 316 4.86 20.15 -11.46
N GLN A 317 4.01 19.30 -12.05
CA GLN A 317 3.41 18.18 -11.32
C GLN A 317 4.44 17.11 -10.98
N LEU A 318 5.33 16.81 -11.93
CA LEU A 318 6.42 15.87 -11.75
C LEU A 318 7.41 16.39 -10.69
N GLU A 319 7.81 17.65 -10.76
CA GLU A 319 8.68 18.29 -9.76
C GLU A 319 8.05 18.24 -8.36
N ALA A 320 6.76 18.56 -8.24
CA ALA A 320 6.04 18.48 -6.97
C ALA A 320 5.98 17.03 -6.42
N ARG A 321 5.75 16.05 -7.30
CA ARG A 321 5.77 14.62 -6.94
C ARG A 321 7.16 14.21 -6.47
N GLU A 322 8.21 14.51 -7.24
CA GLU A 322 9.58 14.14 -6.92
C GLU A 322 10.04 14.75 -5.59
N LEU A 323 9.72 16.02 -5.34
CA LEU A 323 10.01 16.67 -4.06
C LEU A 323 9.32 15.94 -2.90
N LEU A 324 8.03 15.57 -3.02
CA LEU A 324 7.33 14.82 -1.99
C LEU A 324 7.90 13.42 -1.77
N GLN A 325 8.34 12.73 -2.82
CA GLN A 325 9.02 11.44 -2.70
C GLN A 325 10.39 11.60 -2.02
N ASN A 326 11.15 12.65 -2.34
CA ASN A 326 12.45 12.94 -1.72
C ASN A 326 12.27 13.30 -0.24
N VAL A 327 11.24 14.07 0.11
CA VAL A 327 10.82 14.33 1.49
C VAL A 327 10.56 13.01 2.23
N GLN A 328 9.83 12.08 1.62
CA GLN A 328 9.60 10.76 2.20
C GLN A 328 10.89 9.96 2.42
N ARG A 329 11.88 10.03 1.52
CA ARG A 329 13.17 9.34 1.64
C ARG A 329 13.98 9.84 2.85
N LEU A 330 13.95 11.14 3.13
CA LEU A 330 14.69 11.75 4.23
C LEU A 330 14.16 11.41 5.63
N LEU A 331 12.88 11.07 5.76
CA LEU A 331 12.30 10.69 7.05
C LEU A 331 12.95 9.41 7.58
N LYS A 332 13.50 9.49 8.79
CA LYS A 332 14.16 8.36 9.47
C LYS A 332 13.26 7.82 10.58
N PRO A 333 13.22 6.49 10.80
CA PRO A 333 12.54 5.90 11.94
C PRO A 333 13.08 6.49 13.26
N ILE A 334 12.21 7.12 14.04
CA ILE A 334 12.55 7.73 15.33
C ILE A 334 11.42 7.46 16.33
N LYS A 335 11.76 7.30 17.61
CA LYS A 335 10.75 7.17 18.66
C LYS A 335 10.07 8.51 18.88
N VAL A 336 8.75 8.53 18.83
CA VAL A 336 7.94 9.68 19.24
C VAL A 336 7.43 9.43 20.66
N VAL A 337 7.47 10.46 21.50
CA VAL A 337 6.89 10.45 22.84
C VAL A 337 5.89 11.59 22.92
N ASN A 338 4.65 11.28 23.26
CA ASN A 338 3.61 12.29 23.46
C ASN A 338 3.46 12.60 24.97
N PRO A 339 4.02 13.71 25.48
CA PRO A 339 3.92 14.06 26.90
C PRO A 339 2.49 14.42 27.31
N TYR A 340 1.65 14.83 26.36
CA TYR A 340 0.27 15.23 26.57
C TYR A 340 -0.71 14.06 26.52
N ALA A 341 -0.24 12.83 26.24
CA ALA A 341 -1.10 11.67 26.00
C ALA A 341 -2.12 11.39 27.12
N MET A 342 -1.75 11.65 28.38
CA MET A 342 -2.62 11.43 29.54
C MET A 342 -3.73 12.48 29.68
N GLY A 343 -3.56 13.67 29.09
CA GLY A 343 -4.57 14.73 29.09
C GLY A 343 -5.54 14.64 27.90
N LEU A 344 -5.28 13.75 26.93
CA LEU A 344 -6.12 13.57 25.76
C LEU A 344 -7.34 12.70 26.07
N SER A 345 -8.52 13.16 25.66
CA SER A 345 -9.77 12.43 25.85
C SER A 345 -10.59 12.38 24.56
N LEU A 346 -11.40 11.33 24.43
CA LEU A 346 -12.34 11.18 23.32
C LEU A 346 -13.79 11.38 23.79
N PRO A 347 -14.68 11.83 22.89
CA PRO A 347 -16.11 11.92 23.19
C PRO A 347 -16.69 10.54 23.55
N GLN A 348 -17.58 10.50 24.55
CA GLN A 348 -18.21 9.25 24.99
C GLN A 348 -19.12 8.62 23.91
N SER A 349 -19.57 9.41 22.94
CA SER A 349 -20.39 8.98 21.81
C SER A 349 -19.62 8.15 20.76
N VAL A 350 -18.29 8.16 20.79
CA VAL A 350 -17.46 7.43 19.83
C VAL A 350 -17.62 5.92 19.99
N PHE A 351 -17.94 5.22 18.90
CA PHE A 351 -17.98 3.76 18.91
C PHE A 351 -16.58 3.17 19.13
N LYS A 352 -16.51 2.10 19.92
CA LYS A 352 -15.28 1.35 20.23
C LYS A 352 -14.13 2.25 20.75
N PRO A 353 -14.33 2.97 21.86
CA PRO A 353 -13.44 4.04 22.32
C PRO A 353 -11.98 3.61 22.51
N ARG A 354 -11.72 2.35 22.90
CA ARG A 354 -10.35 1.83 23.08
C ARG A 354 -9.52 1.84 21.80
N ARG A 355 -10.09 1.42 20.66
CA ARG A 355 -9.38 1.39 19.37
C ARG A 355 -9.24 2.80 18.81
N THR A 356 -10.31 3.60 18.90
CA THR A 356 -10.27 5.00 18.44
C THR A 356 -9.25 5.82 19.23
N ASN A 357 -9.10 5.59 20.54
CA ASN A 357 -8.07 6.24 21.34
C ASN A 357 -6.66 5.88 20.86
N SER A 358 -6.41 4.60 20.57
CA SER A 358 -5.12 4.16 20.01
C SER A 358 -4.83 4.84 18.67
N HIS A 359 -5.82 4.90 17.77
CA HIS A 359 -5.66 5.58 16.48
C HIS A 359 -5.41 7.08 16.63
N TYR A 360 -6.12 7.73 17.56
CA TYR A 360 -5.95 9.16 17.81
C TYR A 360 -4.53 9.48 18.29
N LEU A 361 -4.03 8.74 19.28
CA LEU A 361 -2.65 8.89 19.77
C LEU A 361 -1.62 8.61 18.67
N GLN A 362 -1.78 7.52 17.93
CA GLN A 362 -0.88 7.15 16.83
C GLN A 362 -0.89 8.16 15.69
N PHE A 363 -2.03 8.83 15.43
CA PHE A 363 -2.12 9.87 14.42
C PHE A 363 -1.39 11.15 14.81
N ILE A 364 -1.52 11.57 16.07
CA ILE A 364 -0.71 12.67 16.62
C ILE A 364 0.79 12.33 16.53
N GLU A 365 1.16 11.10 16.88
CA GLU A 365 2.55 10.63 16.76
C GLU A 365 3.03 10.61 15.30
N ALA A 366 2.15 10.27 14.34
CA ALA A 366 2.48 10.30 12.91
C ALA A 366 2.73 11.72 12.39
N ILE A 367 1.96 12.72 12.84
CA ILE A 367 2.20 14.13 12.53
C ILE A 367 3.52 14.61 13.13
N THR A 368 3.76 14.29 14.41
CA THR A 368 5.03 14.61 15.09
C THR A 368 6.22 13.98 14.35
N PHE A 369 6.07 12.72 13.91
CA PHE A 369 7.07 11.99 13.11
C PHE A 369 7.33 12.67 11.77
N TYR A 370 6.29 13.15 11.09
CA TYR A 370 6.44 13.89 9.83
C TYR A 370 7.22 15.20 10.03
N LYS A 371 6.95 15.89 11.15
CA LYS A 371 7.68 17.11 11.55
C LYS A 371 9.03 16.85 12.22
N GLN A 372 9.61 15.64 12.14
CA GLN A 372 10.84 15.29 12.89
C GLN A 372 12.02 16.26 12.69
N HIS A 373 12.14 16.91 11.52
CA HIS A 373 13.20 17.89 11.23
C HIS A 373 12.97 19.27 11.88
N GLN A 374 11.79 19.51 12.44
CA GLN A 374 11.42 20.71 13.19
C GLN A 374 11.48 20.50 14.71
N ARG A 375 11.75 19.26 15.15
CA ARG A 375 11.73 18.87 16.56
C ARG A 375 13.15 18.72 17.08
N LYS A 376 13.35 19.07 18.35
CA LYS A 376 14.61 18.82 19.04
C LYS A 376 14.70 17.32 19.32
N GLN A 377 15.86 16.74 19.04
CA GLN A 377 16.13 15.34 19.39
C GLN A 377 16.59 15.27 20.85
N HIS A 378 15.97 14.37 21.59
CA HIS A 378 16.29 14.08 22.98
C HIS A 378 16.92 12.68 23.06
N VAL A 379 17.84 12.50 24.00
CA VAL A 379 18.47 11.19 24.26
C VAL A 379 17.99 10.70 25.61
N ASN A 380 17.38 9.51 25.62
CA ASN A 380 17.02 8.86 26.88
C ASN A 380 18.30 8.40 27.59
N LYS A 381 18.58 8.94 28.77
CA LYS A 381 19.83 8.70 29.52
C LYS A 381 20.06 7.24 29.93
N GLU A 382 18.98 6.46 30.09
CA GLU A 382 19.05 5.07 30.53
C GLU A 382 19.24 4.08 29.36
N THR A 383 18.63 4.38 28.21
CA THR A 383 18.61 3.46 27.05
C THR A 383 19.50 3.91 25.89
N GLY A 384 19.98 5.15 25.91
CA GLY A 384 20.73 5.78 24.81
C GLY A 384 19.89 6.05 23.55
N LYS A 385 18.58 5.77 23.57
CA LYS A 385 17.72 5.91 22.39
C LYS A 385 17.32 7.37 22.15
N ILE A 386 17.40 7.78 20.88
CA ILE A 386 16.97 9.11 20.43
C ILE A 386 15.45 9.11 20.26
N PHE A 387 14.80 10.18 20.73
CA PHE A 387 13.38 10.42 20.58
C PHE A 387 13.06 11.89 20.30
N ILE A 388 11.87 12.16 19.78
CA ILE A 388 11.29 13.49 19.64
C ILE A 388 9.97 13.55 20.41
N GLU A 389 9.59 14.76 20.82
CA GLU A 389 8.37 15.00 21.59
C GLU A 389 7.29 15.68 20.73
N THR A 390 6.06 15.26 20.95
CA THR A 390 4.86 15.91 20.39
C THR A 390 4.68 17.31 20.97
N THR A 391 4.32 18.27 20.14
CA THR A 391 3.93 19.62 20.58
C THR A 391 2.42 19.80 20.56
N VAL A 392 1.92 20.87 21.21
CA VAL A 392 0.48 21.20 21.19
C VAL A 392 -0.01 21.52 19.77
N GLU A 393 0.84 22.13 18.94
CA GLU A 393 0.56 22.37 17.51
C GLU A 393 0.28 21.06 16.75
N ASP A 394 1.02 19.99 17.04
CA ASP A 394 0.80 18.67 16.41
C ASP A 394 -0.57 18.09 16.77
N ILE A 395 -1.03 18.33 18.00
CA ILE A 395 -2.33 17.90 18.50
C ILE A 395 -3.45 18.72 17.84
N GLN A 396 -3.26 20.04 17.69
CA GLN A 396 -4.21 20.89 17.01
C GLN A 396 -4.42 20.45 15.55
N GLU A 397 -3.33 20.26 14.80
CA GLU A 397 -3.41 19.79 13.41
C GLU A 397 -4.03 18.39 13.30
N ALA A 398 -3.72 17.50 14.26
CA ALA A 398 -4.35 16.19 14.33
C ALA A 398 -5.86 16.31 14.53
N ASN A 399 -6.30 17.19 15.42
CA ASN A 399 -7.72 17.44 15.71
C ASN A 399 -8.47 17.95 14.50
N GLU A 400 -7.88 18.89 13.76
CA GLU A 400 -8.48 19.45 12.55
C GLU A 400 -8.71 18.36 11.48
N LEU A 401 -7.76 17.44 11.30
CA LEU A 401 -7.85 16.37 10.29
C LEU A 401 -8.71 15.18 10.71
N ILE A 402 -8.68 14.81 11.99
CA ILE A 402 -9.38 13.60 12.47
C ILE A 402 -10.84 13.88 12.83
N GLN A 403 -11.24 15.15 12.96
CA GLN A 403 -12.59 15.53 13.41
C GLN A 403 -13.69 14.84 12.58
N GLU A 404 -13.56 14.85 11.26
CA GLU A 404 -14.53 14.20 10.37
C GLU A 404 -14.54 12.68 10.57
N VAL A 405 -13.37 12.06 10.73
CA VAL A 405 -13.24 10.62 11.00
C VAL A 405 -13.91 10.25 12.33
N LEU A 406 -13.74 11.06 13.38
CA LEU A 406 -14.37 10.87 14.69
C LEU A 406 -15.88 11.05 14.62
N LEU A 407 -16.36 12.04 13.87
CA LEU A 407 -17.78 12.29 13.66
C LEU A 407 -18.43 11.08 12.99
N ARG A 408 -17.83 10.56 11.92
CA ARG A 408 -18.31 9.35 11.22
C ARG A 408 -18.26 8.11 12.12
N LYS A 409 -17.24 7.97 12.97
CA LYS A 409 -17.14 6.89 13.98
C LYS A 409 -18.07 7.07 15.19
N SER A 410 -18.76 8.20 15.31
CA SER A 410 -19.79 8.44 16.33
C SER A 410 -21.20 8.34 15.74
N ASP A 411 -21.30 8.26 14.40
CA ASP A 411 -22.56 8.22 13.69
C ASP A 411 -23.12 6.79 13.62
N SER A 412 -24.37 6.64 14.06
CA SER A 412 -25.09 5.37 13.98
C SER A 412 -25.48 4.98 12.55
N LEU A 413 -25.50 5.96 11.64
CA LEU A 413 -25.79 5.75 10.22
C LEU A 413 -24.49 5.47 9.46
N ASN A 414 -24.59 4.60 8.46
CA ASN A 414 -23.50 4.46 7.50
C ASN A 414 -23.45 5.68 6.56
N GLY A 415 -22.33 5.89 5.86
CA GLY A 415 -22.09 7.11 5.07
C GLY A 415 -23.17 7.35 4.02
N ALA A 416 -23.54 6.31 3.28
CA ALA A 416 -24.58 6.40 2.26
C ALA A 416 -25.98 6.75 2.82
N CYS A 417 -26.35 6.20 3.98
CA CYS A 417 -27.62 6.56 4.64
C CYS A 417 -27.57 7.97 5.23
N ARG A 418 -26.42 8.40 5.77
CA ARG A 418 -26.23 9.76 6.26
C ARG A 418 -26.35 10.78 5.13
N SER A 419 -25.65 10.59 4.02
CA SER A 419 -25.76 11.48 2.85
C SER A 419 -27.20 11.55 2.33
N PHE A 420 -27.91 10.42 2.25
CA PHE A 420 -29.33 10.40 1.91
C PHE A 420 -30.17 11.26 2.87
N PHE A 421 -29.93 11.15 4.17
CA PHE A 421 -30.68 11.88 5.18
C PHE A 421 -30.41 13.39 5.13
N GLU A 422 -29.18 13.82 4.90
CA GLU A 422 -28.85 15.23 4.71
C GLU A 422 -29.47 15.81 3.42
N MET A 423 -29.48 15.05 2.32
CA MET A 423 -30.18 15.44 1.08
C MET A 423 -31.70 15.56 1.30
N LEU A 424 -32.29 14.63 2.05
CA LEU A 424 -33.70 14.66 2.43
C LEU A 424 -34.02 15.91 3.26
N LYS A 425 -33.21 16.22 4.28
CA LYS A 425 -33.38 17.41 5.13
C LYS A 425 -33.29 18.69 4.31
N THR A 426 -32.31 18.77 3.41
CA THR A 426 -32.10 19.92 2.52
C THR A 426 -33.32 20.14 1.62
N TYR A 427 -33.79 19.08 0.95
CA TYR A 427 -34.98 19.14 0.10
C TYR A 427 -36.22 19.60 0.86
N LEU A 428 -36.47 19.03 2.05
CA LEU A 428 -37.61 19.42 2.89
C LEU A 428 -37.56 20.89 3.29
N LYS A 429 -36.37 21.41 3.61
CA LYS A 429 -36.15 22.81 3.96
C LYS A 429 -36.39 23.74 2.76
N GLU A 430 -35.90 23.37 1.58
CA GLU A 430 -36.10 24.15 0.35
C GLU A 430 -37.56 24.21 -0.09
N GLN A 431 -38.30 23.10 0.05
CA GLN A 431 -39.72 23.02 -0.28
C GLN A 431 -40.63 23.48 0.86
N ASN A 432 -40.07 23.84 2.01
CA ASN A 432 -40.80 24.25 3.21
C ASN A 432 -41.84 23.20 3.68
N GLN A 433 -41.46 21.93 3.60
CA GLN A 433 -42.28 20.77 3.95
C GLN A 433 -41.75 20.07 5.20
N THR A 434 -42.64 19.60 6.07
CA THR A 434 -42.29 18.81 7.27
C THR A 434 -42.55 17.32 7.10
N VAL A 435 -43.36 16.95 6.10
CA VAL A 435 -43.77 15.58 5.81
C VAL A 435 -43.46 15.22 4.36
N PHE A 436 -43.16 13.95 4.11
CA PHE A 436 -42.86 13.46 2.77
C PHE A 436 -43.35 12.03 2.55
N THR A 437 -43.37 11.62 1.28
CA THR A 437 -43.61 10.23 0.89
C THR A 437 -42.38 9.59 0.26
N ASN A 438 -42.24 8.27 0.39
CA ASN A 438 -41.15 7.55 -0.28
C ASN A 438 -41.19 7.73 -1.81
N ALA A 439 -42.38 7.84 -2.41
CA ALA A 439 -42.54 7.99 -3.86
C ALA A 439 -42.00 9.34 -4.37
N GLU A 440 -42.28 10.40 -3.64
CA GLU A 440 -41.80 11.76 -3.90
C GLU A 440 -40.27 11.83 -3.83
N ILE A 441 -39.70 11.48 -2.68
CA ILE A 441 -38.25 11.53 -2.45
C ILE A 441 -37.48 10.66 -3.46
N ARG A 442 -38.05 9.53 -3.86
CA ARG A 442 -37.45 8.67 -4.88
C ARG A 442 -37.34 9.35 -6.24
N ARG A 443 -38.39 10.08 -6.66
CA ARG A 443 -38.40 10.79 -7.94
C ARG A 443 -37.43 11.96 -7.91
N THR A 444 -37.41 12.71 -6.82
CA THR A 444 -36.56 13.90 -6.68
C THR A 444 -35.08 13.54 -6.55
N LEU A 445 -34.73 12.67 -5.60
CA LEU A 445 -33.33 12.33 -5.30
C LEU A 445 -32.77 11.20 -6.18
N ARG A 446 -33.60 10.62 -7.08
CA ARG A 446 -33.21 9.56 -8.03
C ARG A 446 -32.56 8.32 -7.39
N ILE A 447 -33.06 7.92 -6.23
CA ILE A 447 -32.49 6.79 -5.46
C ILE A 447 -33.12 5.48 -5.88
N ASN A 448 -32.31 4.42 -5.96
CA ASN A 448 -32.80 3.07 -6.21
C ASN A 448 -33.83 2.63 -5.13
N PRO A 449 -34.97 2.02 -5.52
CA PRO A 449 -36.01 1.58 -4.58
C PRO A 449 -35.53 0.72 -3.41
N SER A 450 -34.59 -0.19 -3.65
CA SER A 450 -34.05 -1.10 -2.65
C SER A 450 -33.17 -0.35 -1.64
N ASN A 451 -32.33 0.57 -2.11
CA ASN A 451 -31.50 1.41 -1.27
C ASN A 451 -32.35 2.31 -0.37
N GLN A 452 -33.36 2.98 -0.94
CA GLN A 452 -34.27 3.82 -0.17
C GLN A 452 -34.98 3.03 0.93
N LYS A 453 -35.46 1.81 0.62
CA LYS A 453 -36.11 0.95 1.61
C LYS A 453 -35.16 0.63 2.77
N ARG A 454 -33.89 0.32 2.47
CA ARG A 454 -32.85 0.06 3.48
C ARG A 454 -32.54 1.29 4.33
N TYR A 455 -32.35 2.45 3.71
CA TYR A 455 -32.06 3.69 4.42
C TYR A 455 -33.22 4.11 5.31
N MET A 456 -34.46 4.07 4.82
CA MET A 456 -35.63 4.38 5.63
C MET A 456 -35.75 3.45 6.84
N LEU A 457 -35.46 2.15 6.69
CA LEU A 457 -35.45 1.24 7.84
C LEU A 457 -34.40 1.66 8.89
N GLN A 458 -33.18 2.01 8.46
CA GLN A 458 -32.13 2.49 9.36
C GLN A 458 -32.51 3.80 10.06
N LEU A 459 -33.05 4.78 9.33
CA LEU A 459 -33.50 6.06 9.90
C LEU A 459 -34.63 5.89 10.92
N GLN A 460 -35.54 4.94 10.68
CA GLN A 460 -36.60 4.61 11.64
C GLN A 460 -36.04 3.91 12.88
N LEU A 461 -35.09 2.98 12.72
CA LEU A 461 -34.42 2.31 13.84
C LEU A 461 -33.58 3.28 14.69
N ALA A 462 -32.96 4.27 14.06
CA ALA A 462 -32.23 5.34 14.72
C ALA A 462 -33.13 6.43 15.33
N ALA A 463 -34.47 6.28 15.23
CA ALA A 463 -35.46 7.26 15.69
C ALA A 463 -35.27 8.68 15.10
N LEU A 464 -34.71 8.77 13.88
CA LEU A 464 -34.52 10.04 13.16
C LEU A 464 -35.72 10.37 12.27
N VAL A 465 -36.45 9.36 11.82
CA VAL A 465 -37.65 9.48 10.99
C VAL A 465 -38.77 8.62 11.55
N GLN A 466 -39.99 9.15 11.59
CA GLN A 466 -41.17 8.39 12.01
C GLN A 466 -42.29 8.40 10.96
N ARG A 467 -43.26 7.50 11.13
CA ARG A 467 -44.47 7.49 10.30
C ARG A 467 -45.48 8.45 10.90
N ALA A 468 -45.78 9.54 10.20
CA ALA A 468 -46.78 10.50 10.63
C ALA A 468 -48.20 9.98 10.36
N LYS A 469 -48.48 9.53 9.13
CA LYS A 469 -49.82 9.08 8.69
C LYS A 469 -49.73 8.00 7.62
N GLY A 470 -50.83 7.27 7.39
CA GLY A 470 -50.98 6.36 6.26
C GLY A 470 -51.17 4.89 6.65
N ASP A 471 -51.56 4.09 5.66
CA ASP A 471 -51.84 2.66 5.81
C ASP A 471 -51.29 1.90 4.59
N LYS A 472 -51.13 0.57 4.73
CA LYS A 472 -50.52 -0.34 3.75
C LYS A 472 -51.14 -0.23 2.34
N ARG A 473 -52.41 0.19 2.23
CA ARG A 473 -53.11 0.41 0.95
C ARG A 473 -52.88 1.79 0.32
N LYS A 474 -52.69 2.86 1.11
CA LYS A 474 -52.58 4.25 0.61
C LYS A 474 -51.14 4.78 0.58
N GLY A 475 -50.20 4.04 1.16
CA GLY A 475 -48.82 4.49 1.36
C GLY A 475 -48.65 5.21 2.69
N TYR A 476 -47.42 5.23 3.18
CA TYR A 476 -47.05 5.91 4.43
C TYR A 476 -46.46 7.29 4.12
N VAL A 477 -46.81 8.24 4.98
CA VAL A 477 -46.24 9.59 5.08
C VAL A 477 -45.30 9.61 6.27
N TYR A 478 -44.12 10.17 6.07
CA TYR A 478 -43.04 10.21 7.04
C TYR A 478 -42.72 11.65 7.44
N GLU A 479 -42.14 11.83 8.62
CA GLU A 479 -41.62 13.12 9.10
C GLU A 479 -40.26 12.93 9.77
N VAL A 480 -39.41 13.96 9.68
CA VAL A 480 -38.09 14.00 10.32
C VAL A 480 -38.26 14.51 11.75
N LEU A 481 -37.72 13.76 12.71
CA LEU A 481 -37.84 14.08 14.14
C LEU A 481 -36.74 15.04 14.63
N ASN A 482 -35.52 14.87 14.13
CA ASN A 482 -34.37 15.69 14.51
C ASN A 482 -33.60 16.11 13.27
N TYR A 483 -33.56 17.43 13.02
CA TYR A 483 -32.84 18.02 11.89
C TYR A 483 -31.37 18.30 12.21
N GLU A 484 -31.04 18.47 13.49
CA GLU A 484 -29.74 18.97 13.98
C GLU A 484 -28.87 17.86 14.61
N ASP A 485 -29.25 16.59 14.45
CA ASP A 485 -28.57 15.45 15.08
C ASP A 485 -27.06 15.41 14.76
N TYR A 486 -26.72 15.59 13.49
CA TYR A 486 -25.35 15.55 13.00
C TYR A 486 -24.56 16.80 13.43
N GLU A 487 -25.16 17.98 13.34
CA GLU A 487 -24.54 19.26 13.74
C GLU A 487 -24.30 19.32 15.25
N THR A 488 -25.23 18.82 16.04
CA THR A 488 -25.12 18.73 17.50
C THR A 488 -23.95 17.84 17.88
N THR A 489 -23.88 16.64 17.29
CA THR A 489 -22.77 15.69 17.52
C THR A 489 -21.44 16.31 17.12
N ASN A 490 -21.39 16.95 15.95
CA ASN A 490 -20.17 17.60 15.46
C ASN A 490 -19.69 18.73 16.39
N THR A 491 -20.63 19.54 16.89
CA THR A 491 -20.35 20.64 17.83
C THR A 491 -19.82 20.12 19.16
N GLN A 492 -20.39 19.03 19.69
CA GLN A 492 -19.91 18.39 20.91
C GLN A 492 -18.49 17.85 20.76
N ILE A 493 -18.18 17.19 19.62
CA ILE A 493 -16.83 16.71 19.33
C ILE A 493 -15.85 17.88 19.27
N ARG A 494 -16.17 18.95 18.51
CA ARG A 494 -15.34 20.16 18.43
C ARG A 494 -15.11 20.80 19.78
N ALA A 495 -16.17 20.98 20.57
CA ALA A 495 -16.08 21.60 21.89
C ALA A 495 -15.14 20.81 22.81
N LEU A 496 -15.22 19.47 22.80
CA LEU A 496 -14.33 18.63 23.58
C LEU A 496 -12.87 18.75 23.14
N LEU A 497 -12.61 18.65 21.83
CA LEU A 497 -11.25 18.76 21.29
C LEU A 497 -10.62 20.12 21.61
N ASN A 498 -11.39 21.21 21.45
CA ASN A 498 -10.93 22.57 21.77
C ASN A 498 -10.70 22.77 23.26
N THR A 499 -11.59 22.27 24.12
CA THR A 499 -11.44 22.37 25.58
C THR A 499 -10.20 21.60 26.04
N THR A 500 -9.98 20.41 25.48
CA THR A 500 -8.80 19.60 25.75
C THR A 500 -7.53 20.34 25.31
N LEU A 501 -7.54 20.93 24.11
CA LEU A 501 -6.40 21.69 23.59
C LEU A 501 -6.05 22.88 24.50
N GLN A 502 -7.04 23.67 24.92
CA GLN A 502 -6.85 24.80 25.83
C GLN A 502 -6.23 24.37 27.17
N GLN A 503 -6.67 23.24 27.73
CA GLN A 503 -6.09 22.70 28.96
C GLN A 503 -4.61 22.32 28.79
N LEU A 504 -4.25 21.76 27.64
CA LEU A 504 -2.87 21.38 27.32
C LEU A 504 -1.99 22.61 27.07
N GLU A 505 -2.52 23.66 26.45
CA GLU A 505 -1.82 24.94 26.28
C GLU A 505 -1.44 25.56 27.63
N VAL A 506 -2.38 25.57 28.58
CA VAL A 506 -2.14 26.06 29.95
C VAL A 506 -1.07 25.21 30.63
N GLN A 507 -1.13 23.88 30.52
CA GLN A 507 -0.13 22.98 31.09
C GLN A 507 1.26 23.14 30.46
N SER A 508 1.35 23.45 29.17
CA SER A 508 2.63 23.66 28.47
C SER A 508 3.26 25.03 28.75
N SER A 509 2.43 26.01 29.14
CA SER A 509 2.85 27.38 29.48
C SER A 509 3.22 27.56 30.95
N SER A 510 2.91 26.56 31.78
CA SER A 510 3.23 26.47 33.22
C SER A 510 4.53 25.72 33.42
#